data_AF-A0A2T4V3J3-F1
#
_entry.id   AF-A0A2T4V3J3-F1
#
_cell.length_a   1.000
_cell.length_b   1.000
_cell.length_c   1.000
_cell.angle_alpha   90.00
_cell.angle_beta   90.00
_cell.angle_gamma   90.00
#
_symmetry.space_group_name_H-M   'P 1'
#
loop_
_entity.id
_entity.type
_entity.pdbx_description
1 polymer ?
#
loop_
_entity_poly.entity_id
_entity_poly.type
_entity_poly.pdbx_seq_one_letter_code
_entity_poly.pdbx_strand_id
1 'polypeptide(L)'
;MSAAAATNWRTLDNVEVECTHCGVRMTGHSGPRVKYFRCGSCHRWVSSTYTDVFRADAKMRTHPVKEKTEADERFIAVKDRLEAWLAAIDEQDPYRVLGVSPLDPPDVVRARFRELALERHPDRGGSEAKMRELNVAYEKILRHRQRKRIEALEAGAPVHEATVLPARSR
;
A
#
# COMPACT_ATOMS: atom_id res chain seq x y z
N MET A 1 3.52 38.71 -8.02
CA MET A 1 3.07 38.41 -9.39
C MET A 1 3.31 36.92 -9.62
N SER A 2 2.35 36.07 -9.23
CA SER A 2 2.46 34.62 -9.41
C SER A 2 2.17 34.25 -10.85
N ALA A 3 3.19 33.79 -11.58
CA ALA A 3 2.98 33.10 -12.84
C ALA A 3 2.30 31.76 -12.53
N ALA A 4 0.99 31.69 -12.76
CA ALA A 4 0.32 30.42 -12.93
C ALA A 4 1.05 29.70 -14.07
N ALA A 5 1.75 28.61 -13.75
CA ALA A 5 2.33 27.71 -14.74
C ALA A 5 1.17 27.10 -15.54
N ALA A 6 0.73 27.81 -16.58
CA ALA A 6 -0.28 27.36 -17.50
C ALA A 6 0.25 26.06 -18.14
N THR A 7 -0.31 24.93 -17.71
CA THR A 7 0.02 23.62 -18.24
C THR A 7 -0.46 23.57 -19.69
N ASN A 8 0.38 24.04 -20.62
CA ASN A 8 0.08 24.05 -22.04
C ASN A 8 0.22 22.64 -22.60
N TRP A 9 -0.81 21.83 -22.38
CA TRP A 9 -0.98 20.53 -23.03
C TRP A 9 -0.93 20.66 -24.57
N ARG A 10 -1.20 21.85 -25.11
CA ARG A 10 -1.06 22.22 -26.54
C ARG A 10 0.37 22.08 -27.10
N THR A 11 1.40 22.18 -26.26
CA THR A 11 2.81 22.04 -26.68
C THR A 11 3.49 20.79 -26.10
N LEU A 12 2.76 19.98 -25.30
CA LEU A 12 3.30 18.83 -24.55
C LEU A 12 4.61 19.20 -23.82
N ASP A 13 4.60 20.31 -23.11
CA ASP A 13 5.68 20.74 -22.22
C ASP A 13 5.45 20.19 -20.81
N ASN A 14 6.53 19.75 -20.16
CA ASN A 14 6.50 19.17 -18.79
C ASN A 14 5.52 18.00 -18.64
N VAL A 15 5.47 17.14 -19.65
CA VAL A 15 4.59 15.98 -19.70
C VAL A 15 5.37 14.74 -20.15
N GLU A 16 5.14 13.63 -19.47
CA GLU A 16 5.55 12.31 -19.90
C GLU A 16 4.49 11.69 -20.78
N VAL A 17 4.93 11.10 -21.90
CA VAL A 17 4.03 10.53 -22.89
C VAL A 17 4.12 9.00 -22.82
N GLU A 18 3.00 8.34 -22.59
CA GLU A 18 2.86 6.89 -22.54
C GLU A 18 2.08 6.41 -23.76
N CYS A 19 2.48 5.34 -24.43
CA CYS A 19 1.71 4.83 -25.55
C CYS A 19 0.50 4.00 -25.10
N THR A 20 -0.68 4.30 -25.64
CA THR A 20 -1.94 3.60 -25.30
C THR A 20 -1.99 2.13 -25.74
N HIS A 21 -1.13 1.72 -26.66
CA HIS A 21 -1.06 0.34 -27.16
C HIS A 21 -0.11 -0.54 -26.35
N CYS A 22 1.11 -0.05 -26.08
CA CYS A 22 2.19 -0.81 -25.43
C CYS A 22 2.29 -0.51 -23.93
N GLY A 23 1.69 0.57 -23.42
CA GLY A 23 1.86 1.06 -22.04
C GLY A 23 3.26 1.60 -21.74
N VAL A 24 4.15 1.63 -22.72
CA VAL A 24 5.55 2.04 -22.55
C VAL A 24 5.68 3.55 -22.69
N ARG A 25 6.52 4.14 -21.82
CA ARG A 25 6.95 5.53 -21.92
C ARG A 25 7.65 5.79 -23.26
N MET A 26 7.15 6.76 -24.00
CA MET A 26 7.64 7.12 -25.32
C MET A 26 8.86 8.05 -25.21
N THR A 27 9.79 7.93 -26.14
CA THR A 27 10.94 8.84 -26.25
C THR A 27 10.59 10.02 -27.14
N GLY A 28 10.78 11.23 -26.61
CA GLY A 28 10.50 12.49 -27.30
C GLY A 28 11.72 13.02 -28.05
N HIS A 29 11.50 13.58 -29.24
CA HIS A 29 12.46 14.33 -30.02
C HIS A 29 11.87 15.73 -30.27
N SER A 30 12.60 16.78 -29.89
CA SER A 30 12.16 18.16 -30.03
C SER A 30 12.47 18.72 -31.41
N GLY A 31 11.43 19.17 -32.12
CA GLY A 31 11.55 20.12 -33.22
C GLY A 31 11.22 21.55 -32.75
N PRO A 32 11.47 22.58 -33.57
CA PRO A 32 11.28 23.99 -33.17
C PRO A 32 9.82 24.39 -32.89
N ARG A 33 8.83 23.61 -33.38
CA ARG A 33 7.39 23.86 -33.18
C ARG A 33 6.56 22.61 -32.90
N VAL A 34 7.09 21.42 -33.19
CA VAL A 34 6.40 20.14 -33.07
C VAL A 34 7.34 19.17 -32.37
N LYS A 35 6.84 18.50 -31.33
CA LYS A 35 7.55 17.39 -30.68
C LYS A 35 7.05 16.08 -31.24
N TYR A 36 7.97 15.15 -31.45
CA TYR A 36 7.69 13.81 -31.95
C TYR A 36 8.02 12.78 -30.87
N PHE A 37 7.13 11.81 -30.68
CA PHE A 37 7.29 10.75 -29.69
C PHE A 37 7.25 9.39 -30.39
N ARG A 38 8.16 8.49 -30.01
CA ARG A 38 8.22 7.11 -30.52
C ARG A 38 8.10 6.10 -29.38
N CYS A 39 7.20 5.09 -29.47
CA CYS A 39 7.20 3.95 -28.53
C CYS A 39 8.43 3.09 -28.83
N GLY A 40 9.26 2.82 -27.81
CA GLY A 40 10.41 1.91 -27.95
C GLY A 40 10.01 0.47 -28.24
N SER A 41 8.82 0.05 -27.82
CA SER A 41 8.28 -1.31 -27.99
C SER A 41 7.55 -1.50 -29.33
N CYS A 42 6.40 -0.83 -29.53
CA CYS A 42 5.58 -1.01 -30.74
C CYS A 42 5.94 -0.07 -31.91
N HIS A 43 6.97 0.78 -31.75
CA HIS A 43 7.47 1.72 -32.76
C HIS A 43 6.44 2.72 -33.32
N ARG A 44 5.29 2.85 -32.65
CA ARG A 44 4.24 3.83 -32.99
C ARG A 44 4.74 5.24 -32.74
N TRP A 45 4.40 6.14 -33.66
CA TRP A 45 4.78 7.56 -33.61
C TRP A 45 3.58 8.44 -33.32
N VAL A 46 3.81 9.49 -32.55
CA VAL A 46 2.81 10.54 -32.26
C VAL A 46 3.51 11.91 -32.30
N SER A 47 2.80 12.96 -32.71
CA SER A 47 3.30 14.33 -32.66
C SER A 47 2.43 15.22 -31.77
N SER A 48 3.04 16.27 -31.20
CA SER A 48 2.36 17.19 -30.26
C SER A 48 1.21 17.98 -30.85
N THR A 49 1.19 18.18 -32.18
CA THR A 49 0.15 18.91 -32.90
C THR A 49 -0.99 18.03 -33.42
N TYR A 50 -0.83 16.69 -33.36
CA TYR A 50 -1.73 15.78 -34.06
C TYR A 50 -3.10 15.65 -33.41
N THR A 51 -3.17 15.81 -32.08
CA THR A 51 -4.41 15.60 -31.32
C THR A 51 -5.44 16.71 -31.54
N ASP A 52 -4.99 17.93 -31.80
CA ASP A 52 -5.86 19.11 -31.96
C ASP A 52 -6.56 19.17 -33.34
N VAL A 53 -5.97 18.56 -34.38
CA VAL A 53 -6.45 18.70 -35.76
C VAL A 53 -7.37 17.56 -36.20
N PHE A 54 -7.18 16.32 -35.72
CA PHE A 54 -7.83 15.16 -36.32
C PHE A 54 -8.82 14.39 -35.45
N ARG A 55 -8.97 14.70 -34.14
CA ARG A 55 -9.90 14.00 -33.20
C ARG A 55 -9.93 12.46 -33.38
N ALA A 56 -8.82 11.85 -33.78
CA ALA A 56 -8.66 10.41 -33.88
C ALA A 56 -7.76 9.95 -32.72
N ASP A 57 -8.13 8.84 -32.08
CA ASP A 57 -7.49 8.24 -30.90
C ASP A 57 -6.05 8.69 -30.73
N ALA A 58 -5.82 9.63 -29.82
CA ALA A 58 -4.47 10.04 -29.47
C ALA A 58 -3.78 8.76 -28.98
N LYS A 59 -2.83 8.26 -29.76
CA LYS A 59 -2.14 6.98 -29.54
C LYS A 59 -1.20 7.03 -28.32
N MET A 60 -1.47 7.95 -27.41
CA MET A 60 -0.71 8.30 -26.23
C MET A 60 -1.60 8.81 -25.08
N ARG A 61 -1.14 8.60 -23.84
CA ARG A 61 -1.60 9.25 -22.61
C ARG A 61 -0.52 10.19 -22.12
N THR A 62 -0.93 11.29 -21.51
CA THR A 62 -0.04 12.34 -20.99
C THR A 62 -0.07 12.35 -19.48
N HIS A 63 1.09 12.24 -18.86
CA HIS A 63 1.26 12.35 -17.42
C HIS A 63 1.96 13.67 -17.10
N PRO A 64 1.33 14.59 -16.33
CA PRO A 64 1.98 15.83 -15.95
C PRO A 64 3.20 15.53 -15.09
N VAL A 65 4.37 16.04 -15.49
CA VAL A 65 5.58 16.00 -14.68
C VAL A 65 5.50 17.18 -13.74
N LYS A 66 5.11 16.93 -12.49
CA LYS A 66 5.26 17.93 -11.43
C LYS A 66 6.73 18.00 -11.05
N GLU A 67 7.30 19.19 -11.10
CA GLU A 67 8.61 19.45 -10.50
C GLU A 67 8.51 19.15 -9.00
N LYS A 68 9.52 18.46 -8.45
CA LYS A 68 9.58 18.17 -7.02
C LYS A 68 9.77 19.49 -6.28
N THR A 69 8.73 19.96 -5.61
CA THR A 69 8.82 21.17 -4.80
C THR A 69 9.39 20.85 -3.42
N GLU A 70 9.93 21.85 -2.72
CA GLU A 70 10.34 21.69 -1.31
C GLU A 70 9.19 21.19 -0.42
N ALA A 71 7.94 21.51 -0.78
CA ALA A 71 6.75 21.01 -0.07
C ALA A 71 6.54 19.51 -0.29
N ASP A 72 6.78 19.01 -1.50
CA ASP A 72 6.71 17.58 -1.82
C ASP A 72 7.79 16.80 -1.07
N GLU A 73 9.00 17.34 -0.98
CA GLU A 73 10.10 16.72 -0.22
C GLU A 73 9.78 16.63 1.27
N ARG A 74 9.23 17.70 1.86
CA ARG A 74 8.75 17.70 3.25
C ARG A 74 7.65 16.66 3.46
N PHE A 75 6.71 16.56 2.52
CA PHE A 75 5.64 15.56 2.58
C PHE A 75 6.19 14.14 2.53
N ILE A 76 7.13 13.86 1.63
CA ILE A 76 7.82 12.56 1.52
C ILE A 76 8.53 12.23 2.83
N ALA A 77 9.28 13.17 3.42
CA ALA A 77 9.97 12.94 4.68
C ALA A 77 9.01 12.63 5.85
N VAL A 78 7.84 13.26 5.89
CA VAL A 78 6.80 12.96 6.89
C VAL A 78 6.18 11.59 6.64
N LYS A 79 5.88 11.26 5.38
CA LYS A 79 5.38 9.93 4.98
C LYS A 79 6.34 8.83 5.38
N ASP A 80 7.62 8.97 5.04
CA ASP A 80 8.65 7.97 5.34
C ASP A 80 8.80 7.76 6.86
N ARG A 81 8.73 8.85 7.64
CA ARG A 81 8.73 8.77 9.11
C ARG A 81 7.49 8.03 9.63
N LEU A 82 6.32 8.30 9.06
CA LEU A 82 5.09 7.62 9.44
C LEU A 82 5.14 6.12 9.07
N GLU A 83 5.63 5.78 7.88
CA GLU A 83 5.80 4.39 7.44
C GLU A 83 6.78 3.63 8.34
N ALA A 84 7.91 4.24 8.70
CA ALA A 84 8.86 3.65 9.65
C ALA A 84 8.22 3.43 11.04
N TRP A 85 7.40 4.38 11.51
CA TRP A 85 6.70 4.25 12.77
C TRP A 85 5.62 3.15 12.74
N LEU A 86 4.82 3.09 11.67
CA LEU A 86 3.83 2.04 11.47
C LEU A 86 4.48 0.66 11.38
N ALA A 87 5.60 0.53 10.66
CA ALA A 87 6.36 -0.70 10.59
C ALA A 87 6.91 -1.12 11.97
N ALA A 88 7.39 -0.18 12.78
CA ALA A 88 7.85 -0.46 14.13
C ALA A 88 6.71 -0.92 15.07
N ILE A 89 5.51 -0.37 14.92
CA ILE A 89 4.31 -0.83 15.65
C ILE A 89 3.93 -2.23 15.21
N ASP A 90 3.91 -2.47 13.91
CA ASP A 90 3.58 -3.76 13.31
C ASP A 90 4.55 -4.87 13.75
N GLU A 91 5.85 -4.58 13.83
CA GLU A 91 6.87 -5.53 14.35
C GLU A 91 6.65 -5.83 15.83
N GLN A 92 6.13 -4.86 16.59
CA GLN A 92 5.81 -5.03 18.01
C GLN A 92 4.44 -5.67 18.24
N ASP A 93 3.65 -5.90 17.18
CA ASP A 93 2.32 -6.50 17.27
C ASP A 93 2.44 -8.00 17.61
N PRO A 94 2.03 -8.42 18.82
CA PRO A 94 2.16 -9.81 19.22
C PRO A 94 1.26 -10.75 18.39
N TYR A 95 0.19 -10.26 17.77
CA TYR A 95 -0.69 -11.07 16.91
C TYR A 95 0.03 -11.48 15.61
N ARG A 96 0.89 -10.61 15.06
CA ARG A 96 1.71 -10.94 13.88
C ARG A 96 2.78 -11.97 14.18
N VAL A 97 3.42 -11.92 15.35
CA VAL A 97 4.43 -12.89 15.78
C VAL A 97 3.88 -14.32 15.82
N LEU A 98 2.60 -14.48 16.22
CA LEU A 98 1.89 -15.76 16.23
C LEU A 98 1.16 -16.09 14.91
N GLY A 99 1.08 -15.13 13.96
CA GLY A 99 0.36 -15.30 12.69
C GLY A 99 -1.16 -15.45 12.85
N VAL A 100 -1.74 -14.82 13.88
CA VAL A 100 -3.17 -14.92 14.21
C VAL A 100 -3.85 -13.56 14.12
N SER A 101 -5.16 -13.54 13.87
CA SER A 101 -5.97 -12.34 13.90
C SER A 101 -6.36 -11.96 15.34
N PRO A 102 -6.47 -10.66 15.67
CA PRO A 102 -7.07 -10.21 16.93
C PRO A 102 -8.50 -10.72 17.14
N LEU A 103 -9.21 -11.04 16.07
CA LEU A 103 -10.59 -11.55 16.06
C LEU A 103 -10.67 -13.08 16.20
N ASP A 104 -9.55 -13.80 16.09
CA ASP A 104 -9.56 -15.26 16.16
C ASP A 104 -9.96 -15.77 17.55
N PRO A 105 -10.67 -16.90 17.65
CA PRO A 105 -11.04 -17.47 18.93
C PRO A 105 -9.79 -17.86 19.76
N PRO A 106 -9.88 -17.83 21.10
CA PRO A 106 -8.74 -18.13 21.98
C PRO A 106 -8.17 -19.54 21.76
N ASP A 107 -8.97 -20.48 21.27
CA ASP A 107 -8.54 -21.85 20.98
C ASP A 107 -7.56 -21.90 19.81
N VAL A 108 -7.80 -21.10 18.77
CA VAL A 108 -6.92 -20.98 17.60
C VAL A 108 -5.59 -20.36 18.00
N VAL A 109 -5.60 -19.30 18.82
CA VAL A 109 -4.36 -18.68 19.32
C VAL A 109 -3.52 -19.69 20.13
N ARG A 110 -4.16 -20.48 21.00
CA ARG A 110 -3.48 -21.53 21.78
C ARG A 110 -2.95 -22.66 20.92
N ALA A 111 -3.67 -23.06 19.87
CA ALA A 111 -3.21 -24.06 18.93
C ALA A 111 -1.96 -23.59 18.18
N ARG A 112 -2.00 -22.38 17.60
CA ARG A 112 -0.86 -21.78 16.89
C ARG A 112 0.36 -21.58 17.77
N PHE A 113 0.18 -21.15 19.02
CA PHE A 113 1.27 -21.06 19.98
C PHE A 113 1.95 -22.42 20.20
N ARG A 114 1.17 -23.50 20.38
CA ARG A 114 1.72 -24.85 20.59
C ARG A 114 2.47 -25.36 19.36
N GLU A 115 1.94 -25.14 18.16
CA GLU A 115 2.60 -25.49 16.90
C GLU A 115 3.97 -24.80 16.79
N LEU A 116 4.00 -23.47 16.94
CA LEU A 116 5.23 -22.67 16.86
C LEU A 116 6.23 -23.00 17.98
N ALA A 117 5.73 -23.33 19.18
CA ALA A 117 6.58 -23.71 20.30
C ALA A 117 7.28 -25.05 20.04
N LEU A 118 6.61 -26.01 19.40
CA LEU A 118 7.22 -27.30 19.04
C LEU A 118 8.31 -27.13 17.97
N GLU A 119 8.10 -26.24 17.00
CA GLU A 119 9.07 -25.92 15.94
C GLU A 119 10.29 -25.14 16.47
N ARG A 120 10.06 -24.18 17.37
CA ARG A 120 11.11 -23.29 17.90
C ARG A 120 11.77 -23.81 19.18
N HIS A 121 11.39 -25.01 19.65
CA HIS A 121 11.91 -25.59 20.87
C HIS A 121 13.43 -25.82 20.80
N PRO A 122 14.23 -25.44 21.82
CA PRO A 122 15.69 -25.64 21.82
C PRO A 122 16.07 -27.12 21.63
N ASP A 123 15.36 -28.04 22.28
CA ASP A 123 15.62 -29.49 22.16
C ASP A 123 15.40 -30.06 20.75
N ARG A 124 14.66 -29.36 19.87
CA ARG A 124 14.41 -29.78 18.48
C ARG A 124 15.25 -29.00 17.46
N GLY A 125 16.27 -28.27 17.91
CA GLY A 125 17.13 -27.46 17.05
C GLY A 125 16.63 -26.03 16.83
N GLY A 126 15.64 -25.58 17.61
CA GLY A 126 15.24 -24.18 17.69
C GLY A 126 16.21 -23.36 18.55
N SER A 127 15.98 -22.04 18.63
CA SER A 127 16.77 -21.15 19.49
C SER A 127 15.94 -20.69 20.68
N GLU A 128 16.59 -20.66 21.86
CA GLU A 128 15.97 -20.15 23.09
C GLU A 128 15.45 -18.72 22.93
N ALA A 129 16.17 -17.88 22.16
CA ALA A 129 15.76 -16.52 21.84
C ALA A 129 14.39 -16.47 21.12
N LYS A 130 14.17 -17.32 20.10
CA LYS A 130 12.90 -17.38 19.35
C LYS A 130 11.75 -17.91 20.22
N MET A 131 12.05 -18.85 21.12
CA MET A 131 11.05 -19.35 22.07
C MET A 131 10.66 -18.30 23.09
N ARG A 132 11.63 -17.53 23.62
CA ARG A 132 11.37 -16.42 24.52
C ARG A 132 10.52 -15.34 23.88
N GLU A 133 10.81 -14.97 22.64
CA GLU A 133 10.01 -14.02 21.87
C GLU A 133 8.56 -14.49 21.70
N LEU A 134 8.36 -15.77 21.35
CA LEU A 134 7.04 -16.37 21.21
C LEU A 134 6.25 -16.33 22.52
N ASN A 135 6.90 -16.64 23.65
CA ASN A 135 6.28 -16.57 24.99
C ASN A 135 5.84 -15.13 25.33
N VAL A 136 6.73 -14.15 25.11
CA VAL A 136 6.43 -12.73 25.37
C VAL A 136 5.26 -12.25 24.50
N ALA A 137 5.21 -12.64 23.23
CA ALA A 137 4.09 -12.30 22.35
C ALA A 137 2.78 -12.91 22.85
N TYR A 138 2.78 -14.19 23.20
CA TYR A 138 1.59 -14.87 23.73
C TYR A 138 1.07 -14.24 25.03
N GLU A 139 1.95 -13.90 25.98
CA GLU A 139 1.57 -13.19 27.20
C GLU A 139 0.94 -11.82 26.93
N LYS A 140 1.49 -11.05 25.98
CA LYS A 140 0.93 -9.75 25.58
C LYS A 140 -0.48 -9.89 25.02
N ILE A 141 -0.74 -10.91 24.19
CA ILE A 141 -2.08 -11.20 23.66
C ILE A 141 -3.07 -11.45 24.80
N LEU A 142 -2.69 -12.30 25.77
CA LEU A 142 -3.55 -12.63 26.91
C LEU A 142 -3.89 -11.38 27.73
N ARG A 143 -2.90 -10.55 28.07
CA ARG A 143 -3.11 -9.29 28.80
C ARG A 143 -4.00 -8.33 28.03
N HIS A 144 -3.77 -8.19 26.72
CA HIS A 144 -4.58 -7.33 25.86
C HIS A 144 -6.05 -7.79 25.81
N ARG A 145 -6.30 -9.10 25.69
CA ARG A 145 -7.67 -9.65 25.71
C ARG A 145 -8.34 -9.51 27.07
N GLN A 146 -7.59 -9.71 28.15
CA GLN A 146 -8.10 -9.50 29.50
C GLN A 146 -8.50 -8.05 29.72
N ARG A 147 -7.64 -7.09 29.31
CA ARG A 147 -7.94 -5.66 29.40
C ARG A 147 -9.19 -5.31 28.59
N LYS A 148 -9.29 -5.74 27.33
CA LYS A 148 -10.48 -5.53 26.50
C LYS A 148 -11.75 -6.11 27.12
N ARG A 149 -11.66 -7.28 27.76
CA ARG A 149 -12.79 -7.90 28.46
C ARG A 149 -13.24 -7.04 29.65
N ILE A 150 -12.30 -6.52 30.44
CA ILE A 150 -12.60 -5.63 31.57
C ILE A 150 -13.23 -4.34 31.05
N GLU A 151 -12.61 -3.68 30.07
CA GLU A 151 -13.14 -2.46 29.42
C GLU A 151 -14.56 -2.67 28.88
N ALA A 152 -14.84 -3.83 28.24
CA ALA A 152 -16.17 -4.15 27.73
C ALA A 152 -17.22 -4.38 28.84
N LEU A 153 -16.82 -4.98 29.96
CA LEU A 153 -17.68 -5.16 31.13
C LEU A 153 -17.98 -3.81 31.80
N GLU A 154 -16.99 -2.93 31.89
CA GLU A 154 -17.11 -1.57 32.43
C GLU A 154 -17.97 -0.67 31.52
N ALA A 155 -17.88 -0.83 30.20
CA ALA A 155 -18.62 -0.04 29.22
C ALA A 155 -20.10 -0.44 29.07
N GLY A 156 -20.57 -1.53 29.70
CA GLY A 156 -21.98 -1.94 29.68
C GLY A 156 -22.53 -2.25 28.28
N ALA A 157 -21.68 -2.69 27.34
CA ALA A 157 -22.08 -2.90 25.95
C ALA A 157 -23.03 -4.13 25.83
N PRO A 158 -24.18 -4.01 25.13
CA PRO A 158 -25.04 -5.15 24.88
C PRO A 158 -24.31 -6.16 23.98
N VAL A 159 -24.24 -7.41 24.44
CA VAL A 159 -23.72 -8.54 23.66
C VAL A 159 -24.73 -8.81 22.55
N HIS A 160 -24.56 -8.18 21.39
CA HIS A 160 -25.30 -8.55 20.19
C HIS A 160 -24.74 -9.87 19.67
N GLU A 161 -25.36 -10.95 20.11
CA GLU A 161 -25.21 -12.29 19.55
C GLU A 161 -25.43 -12.19 18.04
N ALA A 162 -24.41 -12.56 17.25
CA ALA A 162 -24.40 -12.37 15.81
C ALA A 162 -25.55 -13.17 15.20
N THR A 163 -26.67 -12.50 14.91
CA THR A 163 -27.82 -13.09 14.24
C THR A 163 -27.37 -13.61 12.89
N VAL A 164 -27.38 -14.93 12.74
CA VAL A 164 -27.15 -15.64 11.48
C VAL A 164 -28.11 -15.06 10.44
N LEU A 165 -27.57 -14.33 9.46
CA LEU A 165 -28.35 -13.86 8.32
C LEU A 165 -28.88 -15.09 7.57
N PRO A 166 -30.20 -15.23 7.36
CA PRO A 166 -30.72 -16.37 6.63
C PRO A 166 -30.19 -16.36 5.19
N ALA A 167 -29.81 -17.54 4.70
CA ALA A 167 -29.37 -17.74 3.33
C ALA A 167 -30.44 -17.23 2.36
N ARG A 168 -30.08 -16.26 1.52
CA ARG A 168 -30.94 -15.82 0.41
C ARG A 168 -31.15 -16.99 -0.54
N SER A 169 -32.37 -17.53 -0.57
CA SER A 169 -32.81 -18.43 -1.64
C SER A 169 -32.86 -17.69 -2.98
N ARG A 170 -32.52 -18.44 -4.05
CA ARG A 170 -32.38 -18.05 -5.46
C ARG A 170 -33.43 -17.08 -6.00
#